data_AF-A0A2S4MIJ2-F1
#
_entry.id   AF-A0A2S4MIJ2-F1
#
_cell.length_a   1.000
_cell.length_b   1.000
_cell.length_c   1.000
_cell.angle_alpha   90.00
_cell.angle_beta   90.00
_cell.angle_gamma   90.00
#
_symmetry.space_group_name_H-M   'P 1'
#
loop_
_entity.id
_entity.type
_entity.pdbx_description
1 polymer ?
#
loop_
_entity_poly.entity_id
_entity_poly.type
_entity_poly.pdbx_seq_one_letter_code
_entity_poly.pdbx_strand_id
1 'polypeptide(L)'
;MNTKVLPWFRMYTDFLNDPKMISLAFEDQRHFIAVLALKAAGVIDQQCAPELLDRIVAQRIWIDFAIVRDVKKRLVAAGLIDESWQPSAWAKRQMRSDTDPTNAERQRRHRNKKGGSAEEGHNEPGNGDSNALHNGDVTDLDKSREDKSREEENKETHTRERGASASQSSVDNSDVEGKPLTAKDLVAEGVVRAHARDWLALRKAKRLPLTPTAWDGVKAEAEACGMTPAAAVKFAVEQDWAGFKAKWVAAKAATGAPAASRASGAPNKQEALEANNRAVAERAAARFQAQQGAVQ
;
A
#
# COMPACT_ATOMS: atom_id res chain seq x y z
N MET A 1 8.61 -28.96 15.84
CA MET A 1 8.34 -27.51 15.98
C MET A 1 7.42 -27.10 14.85
N ASN A 2 6.27 -26.48 15.14
CA ASN A 2 5.32 -26.09 14.09
C ASN A 2 5.92 -24.90 13.31
N THR A 3 6.52 -25.15 12.15
CA THR A 3 7.09 -24.09 11.32
C THR A 3 5.94 -23.29 10.72
N LYS A 4 6.03 -21.96 10.83
CA LYS A 4 4.94 -21.07 10.40
C LYS A 4 4.95 -20.98 8.88
N VAL A 5 3.80 -21.26 8.28
CA VAL A 5 3.53 -21.09 6.85
C VAL A 5 3.58 -19.61 6.49
N LEU A 6 4.36 -19.26 5.48
CA LEU A 6 4.46 -17.93 4.91
C LEU A 6 3.64 -17.87 3.62
N PRO A 7 2.72 -16.90 3.47
CA PRO A 7 1.92 -16.75 2.24
C PRO A 7 2.75 -16.30 1.04
N TRP A 8 3.95 -15.77 1.27
CA TRP A 8 4.90 -15.32 0.26
C TRP A 8 6.33 -15.49 0.78
N PHE A 9 7.31 -15.55 -0.12
CA PHE A 9 8.73 -15.51 0.22
C PHE A 9 9.44 -14.41 -0.55
N ARG A 10 10.50 -13.84 0.02
CA ARG A 10 11.31 -12.83 -0.66
C ARG A 10 12.23 -13.49 -1.68
N MET A 11 12.15 -13.01 -2.92
CA MET A 11 13.10 -13.31 -3.99
C MET A 11 13.89 -12.04 -4.30
N TYR A 12 15.22 -12.11 -4.22
CA TYR A 12 16.10 -10.97 -4.47
C TYR A 12 16.55 -10.92 -5.91
N THR A 13 16.77 -9.72 -6.43
CA THR A 13 17.28 -9.48 -7.79
C THR A 13 18.65 -10.10 -8.03
N ASP A 14 19.46 -10.20 -6.98
CA ASP A 14 20.77 -10.86 -6.97
C ASP A 14 20.72 -12.34 -7.37
N PHE A 15 19.52 -12.95 -7.38
CA PHE A 15 19.32 -14.30 -7.89
C PHE A 15 19.84 -14.49 -9.32
N LEU A 16 19.77 -13.45 -10.17
CA LEU A 16 20.29 -13.50 -11.54
C LEU A 16 21.82 -13.43 -11.61
N ASN A 17 22.46 -12.93 -10.56
CA ASN A 17 23.92 -12.76 -10.48
C ASN A 17 24.59 -13.86 -9.63
N ASP A 18 23.82 -14.72 -8.96
CA ASP A 18 24.34 -15.80 -8.14
C ASP A 18 25.04 -16.86 -9.03
N PRO A 19 26.37 -17.07 -8.89
CA PRO A 19 27.10 -18.01 -9.73
C PRO A 19 26.54 -19.43 -9.67
N LYS A 20 25.96 -19.83 -8.53
CA LYS A 20 25.32 -21.14 -8.36
C LYS A 20 24.08 -21.25 -9.25
N MET A 21 23.28 -20.19 -9.33
CA MET A 21 22.09 -20.16 -10.17
C MET A 21 22.44 -20.13 -11.66
N ILE A 22 23.43 -19.33 -12.04
CA ILE A 22 23.88 -19.21 -13.43
C ILE A 22 24.42 -20.55 -13.97
N SER A 23 25.06 -21.35 -13.10
CA SER A 23 25.61 -22.66 -13.48
C SER A 23 24.55 -23.76 -13.71
N LEU A 24 23.30 -23.54 -13.27
CA LEU A 24 22.23 -24.53 -13.39
C LEU A 24 21.51 -24.44 -14.74
N ALA A 25 21.01 -25.59 -15.20
CA ALA A 25 20.06 -25.65 -16.31
C ALA A 25 18.78 -24.87 -15.96
N PHE A 26 18.09 -24.32 -16.98
CA PHE A 26 16.91 -23.47 -16.81
C PHE A 26 15.80 -24.17 -16.01
N GLU A 27 15.64 -25.47 -16.20
CA GLU A 27 14.71 -26.31 -15.47
C GLU A 27 15.05 -26.33 -13.98
N ASP A 28 16.31 -26.55 -13.65
CA ASP A 28 16.78 -26.63 -12.26
C ASP A 28 16.75 -25.26 -11.55
N GLN A 29 16.90 -24.16 -12.29
CA GLN A 29 16.65 -22.82 -11.76
C GLN A 29 15.19 -22.68 -11.29
N ARG A 30 14.22 -23.11 -12.12
CA ARG A 30 12.79 -23.14 -11.75
C ARG A 30 12.56 -24.09 -10.57
N HIS A 31 13.16 -25.29 -10.59
CA HIS A 31 13.00 -26.28 -9.53
C HIS A 31 13.45 -25.72 -8.18
N PHE A 32 14.57 -25.01 -8.14
CA PHE A 32 15.04 -24.37 -6.92
C PHE A 32 14.07 -23.30 -6.39
N ILE A 33 13.53 -22.43 -7.26
CA ILE A 33 12.50 -21.45 -6.89
C ILE A 33 11.27 -22.17 -6.32
N ALA A 34 10.86 -23.28 -6.92
CA ALA A 34 9.75 -24.08 -6.42
C ALA A 34 10.04 -24.69 -5.04
N VAL A 35 11.27 -25.16 -4.78
CA VAL A 35 11.68 -25.62 -3.43
C VAL A 35 11.60 -24.50 -2.40
N LEU A 36 12.01 -23.27 -2.75
CA LEU A 36 11.85 -22.10 -1.88
C LEU A 36 10.38 -21.83 -1.55
N ALA A 37 9.49 -21.95 -2.54
CA ALA A 37 8.05 -21.82 -2.33
C ALA A 37 7.50 -22.93 -1.41
N LEU A 38 7.97 -24.17 -1.56
CA LEU A 38 7.57 -25.27 -0.69
C LEU A 38 8.06 -25.11 0.75
N LYS A 39 9.25 -24.53 0.94
CA LYS A 39 9.74 -24.12 2.26
C LYS A 39 8.86 -23.06 2.89
N ALA A 40 8.50 -22.02 2.13
CA ALA A 40 7.58 -20.97 2.58
C ALA A 40 6.22 -21.56 3.00
N ALA A 41 5.68 -22.46 2.18
CA ALA A 41 4.43 -23.15 2.44
C ALA A 41 4.50 -24.15 3.61
N GLY A 42 5.68 -24.41 4.17
CA GLY A 42 5.90 -25.39 5.23
C GLY A 42 5.76 -26.85 4.78
N VAL A 43 5.70 -27.13 3.47
CA VAL A 43 5.50 -28.48 2.93
C VAL A 43 6.69 -29.38 3.26
N ILE A 44 7.91 -28.86 3.07
CA ILE A 44 9.14 -29.62 3.32
C ILE A 44 9.56 -29.67 4.80
N ASP A 45 8.80 -29.01 5.69
CA ASP A 45 9.03 -29.04 7.14
C ASP A 45 8.18 -30.08 7.86
N GLN A 46 7.26 -30.72 7.14
CA GLN A 46 6.44 -31.81 7.63
C GLN A 46 7.34 -33.00 7.96
N GLN A 47 7.22 -33.53 9.18
CA GLN A 47 7.93 -34.76 9.55
C GLN A 47 7.30 -35.93 8.80
N CYS A 48 7.93 -36.34 7.70
CA CYS A 48 7.52 -37.48 6.89
C CYS A 48 8.75 -38.28 6.45
N ALA A 49 8.53 -39.53 6.02
CA ALA A 49 9.60 -40.37 5.50
C ALA A 49 10.24 -39.72 4.26
N PRO A 50 11.57 -39.84 4.07
CA PRO A 50 12.28 -39.15 2.99
C PRO A 50 11.75 -39.52 1.59
N GLU A 51 11.36 -40.78 1.38
CA GLU A 51 10.78 -41.22 0.10
C GLU A 51 9.39 -40.61 -0.16
N LEU A 52 8.58 -40.44 0.89
CA LEU A 52 7.29 -39.77 0.78
C LEU A 52 7.47 -38.29 0.49
N LEU A 53 8.47 -37.65 1.12
CA LEU A 53 8.82 -36.26 0.84
C LEU A 53 9.24 -36.05 -0.61
N ASP A 54 10.09 -36.93 -1.15
CA ASP A 54 10.50 -36.88 -2.56
C ASP A 54 9.28 -36.97 -3.50
N ARG A 55 8.28 -37.81 -3.18
CA ARG A 55 7.04 -37.92 -3.95
C ARG A 55 6.16 -36.67 -3.84
N ILE A 56 6.03 -36.09 -2.64
CA ILE A 56 5.28 -34.84 -2.43
C ILE A 56 5.94 -33.70 -3.20
N VAL A 57 7.26 -33.58 -3.13
CA VAL A 57 8.02 -32.56 -3.86
C VAL A 57 7.86 -32.74 -5.36
N ALA A 58 7.99 -33.97 -5.88
CA ALA A 58 7.80 -34.26 -7.30
C ALA A 58 6.42 -33.81 -7.79
N GLN A 59 5.36 -34.16 -7.05
CA GLN A 59 3.98 -33.79 -7.38
C GLN A 59 3.77 -32.27 -7.34
N ARG A 60 4.33 -31.58 -6.34
CA ARG A 60 4.14 -30.13 -6.18
C ARG A 60 4.91 -29.30 -7.21
N ILE A 61 6.10 -29.76 -7.60
CA ILE A 61 6.95 -29.09 -8.59
C ILE A 61 6.52 -29.44 -10.03
N TRP A 62 5.62 -30.43 -10.20
CA TRP A 62 5.17 -30.95 -11.49
C TRP A 62 6.31 -31.60 -12.28
N ILE A 63 7.02 -32.52 -11.65
CA ILE A 63 8.05 -33.34 -12.27
C ILE A 63 7.78 -34.82 -12.05
N ASP A 64 8.24 -35.65 -12.99
CA ASP A 64 8.11 -37.09 -12.87
C ASP A 64 8.91 -37.61 -11.66
N PHE A 65 8.37 -38.63 -10.98
CA PHE A 65 9.06 -39.27 -9.86
C PHE A 65 10.36 -39.96 -10.28
N ALA A 66 10.50 -40.38 -11.54
CA ALA A 66 11.73 -40.93 -12.07
C ALA A 66 12.88 -39.89 -12.07
N ILE A 67 12.57 -38.60 -12.26
CA ILE A 67 13.59 -37.54 -12.39
C ILE A 67 13.86 -36.79 -11.09
N VAL A 68 12.95 -36.83 -10.10
CA VAL A 68 13.07 -36.02 -8.87
C VAL A 68 14.37 -36.29 -8.11
N ARG A 69 14.82 -37.55 -8.08
CA ARG A 69 16.05 -37.93 -7.38
C ARG A 69 17.29 -37.33 -8.05
N ASP A 70 17.30 -37.21 -9.37
CA ASP A 70 18.42 -36.62 -10.09
C ASP A 70 18.39 -35.09 -10.03
N VAL A 71 17.20 -34.48 -10.05
CA VAL A 71 17.02 -33.04 -9.76
C VAL A 71 17.57 -32.73 -8.36
N LYS A 72 17.20 -33.55 -7.35
CA LYS A 72 17.69 -33.41 -5.97
C LYS A 72 19.21 -33.47 -5.92
N LYS A 73 19.83 -34.49 -6.54
CA LYS A 73 21.29 -34.62 -6.61
C LYS A 73 21.96 -33.39 -7.22
N ARG A 74 21.43 -32.84 -8.32
CA ARG A 74 22.00 -31.65 -8.98
C ARG A 74 21.89 -30.41 -8.11
N LEU A 75 20.75 -30.18 -7.45
CA LEU A 75 20.56 -29.05 -6.55
C LEU A 75 21.42 -29.15 -5.27
N VAL A 76 21.62 -30.37 -4.74
CA VAL A 76 22.54 -30.64 -3.63
C VAL A 76 23.99 -30.41 -4.06
N ALA A 77 24.39 -30.89 -5.25
CA ALA A 77 25.73 -30.70 -5.80
C ALA A 77 26.05 -29.21 -6.04
N ALA A 78 25.06 -28.40 -6.46
CA ALA A 78 25.19 -26.96 -6.57
C ALA A 78 25.28 -26.24 -5.20
N GLY A 79 25.02 -26.95 -4.10
CA GLY A 79 25.03 -26.41 -2.73
C GLY A 79 23.92 -25.39 -2.47
N LEU A 80 22.78 -25.55 -3.15
CA LEU A 80 21.58 -24.71 -2.96
C LEU A 80 20.61 -25.29 -1.94
N ILE A 81 20.55 -26.63 -1.84
CA ILE A 81 19.71 -27.37 -0.90
C ILE A 81 20.52 -28.46 -0.20
N ASP A 82 20.00 -29.00 0.89
CA ASP A 82 20.51 -30.21 1.55
C ASP A 82 19.75 -31.48 1.16
N GLU A 83 20.16 -32.64 1.72
CA GLU A 83 19.52 -33.93 1.46
C GLU A 83 18.06 -34.02 1.96
N SER A 84 17.66 -33.11 2.84
CA SER A 84 16.30 -33.01 3.39
C SER A 84 15.43 -31.98 2.65
N TRP A 85 15.85 -31.56 1.44
CA TRP A 85 15.21 -30.52 0.63
C TRP A 85 15.26 -29.10 1.22
N GLN A 86 16.03 -28.88 2.29
CA GLN A 86 16.07 -27.59 2.96
C GLN A 86 17.03 -26.63 2.22
N PRO A 87 16.60 -25.40 1.88
CA PRO A 87 17.47 -24.42 1.25
C PRO A 87 18.56 -23.92 2.20
N SER A 88 19.82 -23.98 1.77
CA SER A 88 20.98 -23.69 2.63
C SER A 88 21.08 -22.22 3.09
N ALA A 89 20.62 -21.27 2.27
CA ALA A 89 20.65 -19.84 2.58
C ALA A 89 19.29 -19.26 3.04
N TRP A 90 18.34 -20.09 3.47
CA TRP A 90 16.96 -19.65 3.78
C TRP A 90 16.89 -18.50 4.80
N ALA A 91 17.58 -18.65 5.94
CA ALA A 91 17.55 -17.67 7.02
C ALA A 91 18.22 -16.33 6.68
N LYS A 92 19.15 -16.32 5.71
CA LYS A 92 19.75 -15.08 5.19
C LYS A 92 18.80 -14.37 4.22
N ARG A 93 17.97 -15.13 3.49
CA ARG A 93 17.05 -14.60 2.49
C ARG A 93 15.73 -14.11 3.11
N GLN A 94 15.18 -14.80 4.09
CA GLN A 94 13.92 -14.38 4.74
C GLN A 94 14.18 -13.49 5.96
N MET A 95 13.45 -12.38 6.07
CA MET A 95 13.59 -11.46 7.19
C MET A 95 12.85 -12.04 8.41
N ARG A 96 13.45 -11.97 9.60
CA ARG A 96 12.84 -12.47 10.85
C ARG A 96 11.45 -11.85 11.12
N SER A 97 11.20 -10.64 10.63
CA SER A 97 9.91 -9.96 10.70
C SER A 97 8.82 -10.63 9.89
N ASP A 98 9.16 -11.37 8.84
CA ASP A 98 8.18 -12.03 7.97
C ASP A 98 7.54 -13.22 8.70
N THR A 99 8.28 -13.84 9.63
CA THR A 99 7.79 -14.93 10.51
C THR A 99 7.10 -14.41 11.78
N ASP A 100 7.05 -13.08 11.98
CA ASP A 100 6.58 -12.45 13.21
C ASP A 100 5.10 -12.01 13.14
N PRO A 101 4.16 -12.79 13.72
CA PRO A 101 2.74 -12.44 13.71
C PRO A 101 2.43 -11.24 14.61
N THR A 102 3.34 -10.90 15.53
CA THR A 102 3.14 -9.82 16.48
C THR A 102 3.57 -8.46 15.93
N ASN A 103 4.24 -8.40 14.78
CA ASN A 103 4.63 -7.15 14.14
C ASN A 103 3.40 -6.33 13.74
N ALA A 104 2.42 -6.95 13.09
CA ALA A 104 1.17 -6.28 12.69
C ALA A 104 0.44 -5.68 13.90
N GLU A 105 0.36 -6.45 14.99
CA GLU A 105 -0.26 -6.02 16.24
C GLU A 105 0.56 -4.94 16.97
N ARG A 106 1.90 -5.06 17.00
CA ARG A 106 2.79 -4.02 17.52
C ARG A 106 2.66 -2.70 16.77
N GLN A 107 2.63 -2.76 15.44
CA GLN A 107 2.43 -1.60 14.57
C GLN A 107 1.03 -1.01 14.74
N ARG A 108 0.00 -1.84 14.95
CA ARG A 108 -1.35 -1.36 15.30
C ARG A 108 -1.35 -0.61 16.63
N ARG A 109 -0.75 -1.17 17.68
CA ARG A 109 -0.64 -0.52 19.00
C ARG A 109 0.12 0.80 18.94
N HIS A 110 1.22 0.84 18.19
CA HIS A 110 1.99 2.06 17.99
C HIS A 110 1.20 3.14 17.23
N ARG A 111 0.46 2.74 16.17
CA ARG A 111 -0.44 3.65 15.44
C ARG A 111 -1.57 4.17 16.32
N ASN A 112 -2.21 3.32 17.12
CA ASN A 112 -3.25 3.75 18.07
C ASN A 112 -2.69 4.72 19.12
N LYS A 113 -1.46 4.48 19.62
CA LYS A 113 -0.82 5.37 20.59
C LYS A 113 -0.50 6.75 19.99
N LYS A 114 -0.04 6.81 18.73
CA LYS A 114 0.18 8.08 18.01
C LYS A 114 -1.12 8.79 17.61
N GLY A 115 -2.15 8.03 17.25
CA GLY A 115 -3.48 8.56 16.93
C GLY A 115 -4.22 9.12 18.14
N GLY A 116 -4.13 8.45 19.29
CA GLY A 116 -4.75 8.91 20.54
C GLY A 116 -4.05 10.13 21.16
N SER A 117 -2.73 10.27 20.98
CA SER A 117 -1.99 11.46 21.47
C SER A 117 -2.27 12.75 20.68
N ALA A 118 -3.05 12.68 19.59
CA ALA A 118 -3.44 13.87 18.81
C ALA A 118 -4.79 14.47 19.27
N GLU A 119 -5.58 13.77 20.09
CA GLU A 119 -6.90 14.23 20.57
C GLU A 119 -6.89 14.80 21.99
N GLU A 120 -5.88 14.52 22.81
CA GLU A 120 -5.72 15.14 24.14
C GLU A 120 -4.72 16.31 24.08
N GLY A 121 -5.24 17.47 23.69
CA GLY A 121 -4.56 18.75 23.87
C GLY A 121 -4.51 19.13 25.35
N HIS A 122 -3.47 18.70 26.06
CA HIS A 122 -3.06 19.31 27.32
C HIS A 122 -1.92 20.30 27.07
N ASN A 123 -2.22 21.57 27.32
CA ASN A 123 -1.33 22.70 27.29
C ASN A 123 -0.51 22.69 28.59
N GLU A 124 0.74 22.26 28.55
CA GLU A 124 1.66 22.37 29.69
C GLU A 124 3.07 22.76 29.21
N PRO A 125 3.69 23.83 29.74
CA PRO A 125 4.99 24.29 29.27
C PRO A 125 6.09 23.44 29.91
N GLY A 126 6.47 22.36 29.24
CA GLY A 126 7.63 21.55 29.60
C GLY A 126 8.93 22.25 29.26
N ASN A 127 9.64 22.68 30.30
CA ASN A 127 11.00 23.22 30.31
C ASN A 127 11.94 22.46 29.35
N GLY A 128 12.40 23.14 28.30
CA GLY A 128 13.17 22.57 27.22
C GLY A 128 14.66 22.58 27.51
N ASP A 129 15.20 21.40 27.81
CA ASP A 129 16.61 21.07 27.55
C ASP A 129 16.68 19.69 26.90
N SER A 130 16.44 19.64 25.59
CA SER A 130 16.89 18.52 24.77
C SER A 130 17.41 19.06 23.43
N ASN A 131 18.73 19.03 23.28
CA ASN A 131 19.46 19.39 22.07
C ASN A 131 19.39 18.25 21.04
N ALA A 132 18.19 17.82 20.66
CA ALA A 132 17.98 16.82 19.63
C ALA A 132 17.66 17.53 18.31
N LEU A 133 18.61 17.50 17.38
CA LEU A 133 18.40 17.91 15.99
C LEU A 133 17.24 17.08 15.40
N HIS A 134 16.09 17.70 15.22
CA HIS A 134 14.93 17.09 14.57
C HIS A 134 15.18 17.04 13.06
N ASN A 135 15.52 15.85 12.54
CA ASN A 135 15.38 15.60 11.11
C ASN A 135 13.88 15.54 10.80
N GLY A 136 13.36 16.60 10.19
CA GLY A 136 12.00 16.63 9.69
C GLY A 136 11.77 15.53 8.65
N ASP A 137 10.59 14.92 8.70
CA ASP A 137 10.16 13.88 7.77
C ASP A 137 10.06 14.49 6.36
N VAL A 138 10.99 14.14 5.48
CA VAL A 138 10.97 14.53 4.08
C VAL A 138 10.59 13.29 3.28
N THR A 139 9.48 13.41 2.55
CA THR A 139 8.82 12.48 1.61
C THR A 139 7.63 11.67 2.14
N ASP A 140 6.45 12.29 2.06
CA ASP A 140 5.20 11.54 1.86
C ASP A 140 5.22 10.94 0.44
N LEU A 141 5.67 9.69 0.34
CA LEU A 141 5.51 8.87 -0.86
C LEU A 141 4.12 8.21 -0.81
N ASP A 142 3.22 8.74 -1.64
CA ASP A 142 1.88 8.24 -1.90
C ASP A 142 1.92 6.75 -2.31
N LYS A 143 1.56 5.86 -1.38
CA LYS A 143 1.46 4.41 -1.64
C LYS A 143 0.03 4.06 -2.02
N SER A 144 -0.37 4.38 -3.24
CA SER A 144 -1.48 3.67 -3.90
C SER A 144 -0.98 2.33 -4.41
N ARG A 145 -1.09 1.27 -3.60
CA ARG A 145 -0.94 -0.12 -4.05
C ARG A 145 -1.96 -0.98 -3.33
N GLU A 146 -3.19 -0.96 -3.85
CA GLU A 146 -4.16 -2.02 -3.59
C GLU A 146 -4.01 -3.09 -4.67
N ASP A 147 -3.57 -4.27 -4.23
CA ASP A 147 -3.67 -5.53 -4.95
C ASP A 147 -5.13 -5.79 -5.34
N LYS A 148 -5.41 -5.85 -6.64
CA LYS A 148 -6.60 -6.52 -7.17
C LYS A 148 -6.14 -7.87 -7.73
N SER A 149 -6.31 -8.92 -6.95
CA SER A 149 -6.34 -10.28 -7.48
C SER A 149 -7.49 -10.39 -8.49
N ARG A 150 -7.11 -10.69 -9.73
CA ARG A 150 -7.97 -11.17 -10.81
C ARG A 150 -8.53 -12.54 -10.42
N GLU A 151 -9.84 -12.66 -10.37
CA GLU A 151 -10.55 -13.90 -10.66
C GLU A 151 -11.60 -13.57 -11.72
N GLU A 152 -11.22 -13.76 -12.98
CA GLU A 152 -12.14 -14.04 -14.07
C GLU A 152 -11.47 -15.08 -14.94
N GLU A 153 -11.96 -16.31 -14.91
CA GLU A 153 -12.39 -16.94 -16.17
C GLU A 153 -13.39 -18.06 -15.93
N ASN A 154 -14.37 -18.06 -16.84
CA ASN A 154 -15.01 -19.23 -17.43
C ASN A 154 -16.40 -19.63 -16.90
N LYS A 155 -17.42 -19.16 -17.63
CA LYS A 155 -18.53 -20.04 -18.03
C LYS A 155 -19.17 -19.55 -19.34
N GLU A 156 -18.71 -20.12 -20.44
CA GLU A 156 -19.49 -20.19 -21.67
C GLU A 156 -20.72 -21.10 -21.52
N THR A 157 -21.84 -20.60 -22.05
CA THR A 157 -22.92 -21.31 -22.74
C THR A 157 -23.65 -22.46 -22.04
N HIS A 158 -24.93 -22.22 -21.73
CA HIS A 158 -25.99 -23.15 -22.16
C HIS A 158 -27.30 -22.41 -22.44
N THR A 159 -27.72 -22.54 -23.68
CA THR A 159 -29.03 -22.19 -24.25
C THR A 159 -30.17 -22.86 -23.49
N ARG A 160 -31.23 -22.11 -23.17
CA ARG A 160 -32.61 -22.60 -23.32
C ARG A 160 -33.62 -21.46 -23.33
N GLU A 161 -34.25 -21.27 -24.47
CA GLU A 161 -35.53 -20.55 -24.60
C GLU A 161 -36.62 -21.30 -23.81
N ARG A 162 -37.45 -20.56 -23.05
CA ARG A 162 -38.88 -20.87 -22.93
C ARG A 162 -39.68 -19.69 -22.36
N GLY A 163 -40.58 -19.16 -23.19
CA GLY A 163 -42.01 -19.07 -22.91
C GLY A 163 -42.53 -18.11 -21.83
N ALA A 164 -43.35 -17.17 -22.29
CA ALA A 164 -44.22 -16.28 -21.53
C ALA A 164 -45.18 -16.96 -20.52
N SER A 165 -45.52 -16.28 -19.43
CA SER A 165 -46.85 -15.69 -19.20
C SER A 165 -47.01 -15.17 -17.75
N ALA A 166 -47.99 -14.27 -17.60
CA ALA A 166 -48.39 -13.45 -16.47
C ALA A 166 -48.66 -14.19 -15.14
N SER A 167 -48.42 -13.47 -14.02
CA SER A 167 -49.47 -13.00 -13.10
C SER A 167 -49.04 -12.97 -11.61
N GLN A 168 -49.22 -11.78 -11.05
CA GLN A 168 -49.76 -11.48 -9.72
C GLN A 168 -48.97 -11.78 -8.43
N SER A 169 -48.56 -10.65 -7.83
CA SER A 169 -48.75 -10.25 -6.43
C SER A 169 -48.21 -11.14 -5.31
N SER A 170 -47.23 -10.59 -4.60
CA SER A 170 -47.26 -10.58 -3.14
C SER A 170 -46.63 -9.28 -2.65
N VAL A 171 -47.46 -8.51 -1.94
CA VAL A 171 -47.03 -7.37 -1.14
C VAL A 171 -46.11 -7.91 -0.05
N ASP A 172 -44.88 -7.43 0.03
CA ASP A 172 -44.16 -7.41 1.29
C ASP A 172 -43.42 -6.07 1.41
N ASN A 173 -43.70 -5.41 2.50
CA ASN A 173 -43.18 -4.12 2.88
C ASN A 173 -42.13 -4.43 3.96
N SER A 174 -40.88 -4.61 3.54
CA SER A 174 -39.75 -4.87 4.43
C SER A 174 -38.48 -4.17 3.92
N ASP A 175 -38.03 -3.20 4.73
CA ASP A 175 -36.73 -2.54 4.81
C ASP A 175 -36.13 -1.84 3.57
N VAL A 176 -36.42 -0.54 3.51
CA VAL A 176 -35.74 0.48 2.69
C VAL A 176 -34.43 0.91 3.37
N GLU A 177 -33.50 0.00 3.60
CA GLU A 177 -32.17 0.35 4.12
C GLU A 177 -31.09 -0.38 3.33
N GLY A 178 -30.48 0.32 2.35
CA GLY A 178 -29.23 -0.14 1.74
C GLY A 178 -29.12 -0.05 0.21
N LYS A 179 -30.15 0.37 -0.52
CA LYS A 179 -30.00 0.62 -1.96
C LYS A 179 -29.20 1.92 -2.19
N PRO A 180 -28.11 1.91 -2.98
CA PRO A 180 -27.38 3.12 -3.31
C PRO A 180 -28.27 4.08 -4.09
N LEU A 181 -28.24 5.37 -3.75
CA LEU A 181 -29.03 6.40 -4.41
C LEU A 181 -28.74 6.41 -5.91
N THR A 182 -29.80 6.49 -6.69
CA THR A 182 -29.75 6.51 -8.15
C THR A 182 -29.79 7.93 -8.68
N ALA A 183 -29.42 8.14 -9.95
CA ALA A 183 -29.44 9.46 -10.58
C ALA A 183 -30.82 10.14 -10.54
N LYS A 184 -31.91 9.38 -10.37
CA LYS A 184 -33.27 9.93 -10.23
C LYS A 184 -33.48 10.61 -8.88
N ASP A 185 -32.84 10.09 -7.83
CA ASP A 185 -32.94 10.59 -6.47
C ASP A 185 -32.17 11.92 -6.32
N LEU A 186 -31.02 12.06 -6.97
CA LEU A 186 -30.30 13.35 -7.03
C LEU A 186 -31.03 14.42 -7.85
N VAL A 187 -31.73 14.01 -8.91
CA VAL A 187 -32.51 14.95 -9.73
C VAL A 187 -33.75 15.45 -8.98
N ALA A 188 -34.35 14.63 -8.11
CA ALA A 188 -35.43 15.05 -7.22
C ALA A 188 -34.97 16.12 -6.21
N GLU A 189 -33.69 16.11 -5.85
CA GLU A 189 -33.04 17.07 -4.94
C GLU A 189 -32.50 18.33 -5.66
N GLY A 190 -32.85 18.50 -6.94
CA GLY A 190 -32.50 19.68 -7.73
C GLY A 190 -31.13 19.65 -8.41
N VAL A 191 -30.43 18.50 -8.41
CA VAL A 191 -29.17 18.35 -9.15
C VAL A 191 -29.47 18.17 -10.65
N VAL A 192 -28.76 18.92 -11.50
CA VAL A 192 -28.86 18.76 -12.96
C VAL A 192 -28.49 17.32 -13.35
N ARG A 193 -29.33 16.68 -14.16
CA ARG A 193 -29.19 15.26 -14.56
C ARG A 193 -27.79 14.93 -15.12
N ALA A 194 -27.17 15.85 -15.86
CA ALA A 194 -25.81 15.69 -16.38
C ALA A 194 -24.78 15.59 -15.23
N HIS A 195 -24.77 16.56 -14.31
CA HIS A 195 -23.85 16.58 -13.16
C HIS A 195 -24.07 15.38 -12.23
N ALA A 196 -25.32 14.95 -12.01
CA ALA A 196 -25.62 13.75 -11.24
C ALA A 196 -25.04 12.48 -11.88
N ARG A 197 -25.17 12.35 -13.21
CA ARG A 197 -24.63 11.19 -13.95
C ARG A 197 -23.10 11.15 -13.89
N ASP A 198 -22.46 12.29 -14.11
CA ASP A 198 -20.99 12.37 -14.16
C ASP A 198 -20.39 12.19 -12.76
N TRP A 199 -21.04 12.72 -11.71
CA TRP A 199 -20.62 12.50 -10.33
C TRP A 199 -20.78 11.03 -9.89
N LEU A 200 -21.87 10.37 -10.27
CA LEU A 200 -22.05 8.94 -10.01
C LEU A 200 -21.04 8.09 -10.80
N ALA A 201 -20.63 8.51 -12.00
CA ALA A 201 -19.57 7.85 -12.75
C ALA A 201 -18.21 7.96 -12.04
N LEU A 202 -17.85 9.15 -11.54
CA LEU A 202 -16.64 9.37 -10.72
C LEU A 202 -16.64 8.50 -9.46
N ARG A 203 -17.78 8.46 -8.76
CA ARG A 203 -17.94 7.64 -7.55
C ARG A 203 -17.88 6.14 -7.85
N LYS A 204 -18.45 5.69 -8.97
CA LYS A 204 -18.35 4.29 -9.42
C LYS A 204 -16.90 3.92 -9.75
N ALA A 205 -16.16 4.77 -10.44
CA ALA A 205 -14.75 4.56 -10.75
C ALA A 205 -13.89 4.45 -9.48
N LYS A 206 -14.19 5.29 -8.47
CA LYS A 206 -13.53 5.28 -7.15
C LYS A 206 -14.11 4.25 -6.17
N ARG A 207 -15.07 3.42 -6.59
CA ARG A 207 -15.75 2.38 -5.77
C ARG A 207 -16.40 2.93 -4.49
N LEU A 208 -16.95 4.14 -4.56
CA LEU A 208 -17.62 4.83 -3.46
C LEU A 208 -19.15 4.85 -3.70
N PRO A 209 -19.90 3.79 -3.35
CA PRO A 209 -21.36 3.80 -3.50
C PRO A 209 -21.95 5.01 -2.76
N LEU A 210 -22.95 5.65 -3.37
CA LEU A 210 -23.64 6.77 -2.73
C LEU A 210 -24.75 6.22 -1.83
N THR A 211 -24.45 6.11 -0.54
CA THR A 211 -25.44 5.77 0.49
C THR A 211 -26.23 7.03 0.90
N PRO A 212 -27.44 6.89 1.48
CA PRO A 212 -28.22 8.03 1.98
C PRO A 212 -27.42 8.91 2.96
N THR A 213 -26.73 8.30 3.92
CA THR A 213 -25.88 9.01 4.89
C THR A 213 -24.73 9.78 4.24
N ALA A 214 -24.14 9.22 3.17
CA ALA A 214 -23.08 9.91 2.44
C ALA A 214 -23.63 11.10 1.63
N TRP A 215 -24.90 11.04 1.22
CA TRP A 215 -25.60 12.15 0.58
C TRP A 215 -25.95 13.26 1.58
N ASP A 216 -26.44 12.90 2.77
CA ASP A 216 -26.74 13.86 3.84
C ASP A 216 -25.48 14.61 4.30
N GLY A 217 -24.34 13.91 4.39
CA GLY A 217 -23.05 14.55 4.67
C GLY A 217 -22.64 15.57 3.60
N VAL A 218 -22.93 15.31 2.33
CA VAL A 218 -22.66 16.27 1.24
C VAL A 218 -23.60 17.47 1.33
N LYS A 219 -24.87 17.30 1.70
CA LYS A 219 -25.80 18.41 1.95
C LYS A 219 -25.32 19.29 3.10
N ALA A 220 -24.96 18.69 4.23
CA ALA A 220 -24.47 19.42 5.40
C ALA A 220 -23.19 20.23 5.11
N GLU A 221 -22.25 19.64 4.36
CA GLU A 221 -21.02 20.33 3.95
C GLU A 221 -21.27 21.43 2.91
N ALA A 222 -22.27 21.25 2.03
CA ALA A 222 -22.69 22.30 1.08
C ALA A 222 -23.30 23.50 1.82
N GLU A 223 -24.18 23.25 2.79
CA GLU A 223 -24.76 24.28 3.66
C GLU A 223 -23.69 25.02 4.46
N ALA A 224 -22.68 24.30 4.97
CA ALA A 224 -21.58 24.90 5.73
C ALA A 224 -20.73 25.91 4.92
N CYS A 225 -20.70 25.79 3.58
CA CYS A 225 -20.08 26.80 2.70
C CYS A 225 -21.09 27.72 1.99
N GLY A 226 -22.36 27.70 2.40
CA GLY A 226 -23.42 28.53 1.82
C GLY A 226 -23.76 28.18 0.36
N MET A 227 -23.47 26.96 -0.07
CA MET A 227 -23.77 26.47 -1.42
C MET A 227 -24.99 25.54 -1.40
N THR A 228 -25.75 25.52 -2.50
CA THR A 228 -26.79 24.51 -2.66
C THR A 228 -26.15 23.13 -2.91
N PRO A 229 -26.80 22.02 -2.52
CA PRO A 229 -26.30 20.67 -2.82
C PRO A 229 -26.04 20.45 -4.32
N ALA A 230 -26.86 21.04 -5.19
CA ALA A 230 -26.67 21.01 -6.64
C ALA A 230 -25.40 21.75 -7.09
N ALA A 231 -25.10 22.91 -6.51
CA ALA A 231 -23.88 23.66 -6.78
C ALA A 231 -22.63 22.91 -6.26
N ALA A 232 -22.74 22.27 -5.10
CA ALA A 232 -21.67 21.44 -4.53
C ALA A 232 -21.33 20.23 -5.42
N VAL A 233 -22.34 19.53 -5.94
CA VAL A 233 -22.13 18.41 -6.89
C VAL A 233 -21.51 18.90 -8.19
N LYS A 234 -21.98 20.02 -8.74
CA LYS A 234 -21.38 20.63 -9.94
C LYS A 234 -19.90 20.95 -9.70
N PHE A 235 -19.58 21.63 -8.61
CA PHE A 235 -18.20 21.99 -8.26
C PHE A 235 -17.33 20.74 -8.02
N ALA A 236 -17.88 19.71 -7.38
CA ALA A 236 -17.17 18.45 -7.16
C ALA A 236 -16.83 17.75 -8.49
N VAL A 237 -17.75 17.74 -9.46
CA VAL A 237 -17.50 17.17 -10.80
C VAL A 237 -16.44 17.97 -11.55
N GLU A 238 -16.50 19.31 -11.53
CA GLU A 238 -15.49 20.17 -12.17
C GLU A 238 -14.08 20.01 -11.59
N GLN A 239 -13.96 19.43 -10.39
CA GLN A 239 -12.70 19.21 -9.68
C GLN A 239 -12.33 17.72 -9.58
N ASP A 240 -13.05 16.82 -10.25
CA ASP A 240 -12.88 15.36 -10.16
C ASP A 240 -12.97 14.80 -8.72
N TRP A 241 -13.71 15.48 -7.85
CA TRP A 241 -13.93 15.12 -6.46
C TRP A 241 -15.15 14.20 -6.31
N ALA A 242 -14.94 13.04 -5.68
CA ALA A 242 -16.02 12.09 -5.37
C ALA A 242 -16.75 12.39 -4.06
N GLY A 243 -16.21 13.32 -3.25
CA GLY A 243 -16.83 13.83 -2.03
C GLY A 243 -16.76 15.36 -2.00
N PHE A 244 -17.37 15.98 -0.99
CA PHE A 244 -17.40 17.42 -0.84
C PHE A 244 -17.19 17.79 0.63
N LYS A 245 -16.34 18.79 0.90
CA LYS A 245 -16.16 19.39 2.24
C LYS A 245 -16.00 20.90 2.12
N ALA A 246 -16.64 21.66 3.01
CA ALA A 246 -16.58 23.12 3.01
C ALA A 246 -15.13 23.64 3.09
N LYS A 247 -14.29 22.99 3.92
CA LYS A 247 -12.88 23.36 4.09
C LYS A 247 -12.05 23.23 2.81
N TRP A 248 -12.41 22.32 1.89
CA TRP A 248 -11.67 22.15 0.63
C TRP A 248 -11.90 23.33 -0.30
N VAL A 249 -13.12 23.86 -0.34
CA VAL A 249 -13.45 25.07 -1.09
C VAL A 249 -12.75 26.29 -0.48
N ALA A 250 -12.75 26.42 0.85
CA ALA A 250 -12.06 27.51 1.54
C ALA A 250 -10.53 27.50 1.32
N ALA A 251 -9.90 26.33 1.39
CA ALA A 251 -8.47 26.17 1.11
C ALA A 251 -8.13 26.56 -0.34
N LYS A 252 -9.00 26.22 -1.31
CA LYS A 252 -8.82 26.58 -2.71
C LYS A 252 -9.00 28.09 -2.97
N ALA A 253 -9.93 28.73 -2.27
CA ALA A 253 -10.08 30.18 -2.31
C ALA A 253 -8.83 30.91 -1.75
N ALA A 254 -8.20 30.35 -0.72
CA ALA A 254 -6.97 30.89 -0.15
C ALA A 254 -5.75 30.73 -1.07
N THR A 255 -5.66 29.65 -1.85
CA THR A 255 -4.58 29.43 -2.82
C THR A 255 -4.75 30.19 -4.14
N GLY A 256 -5.98 30.61 -4.47
CA GLY A 256 -6.30 31.38 -5.69
C GLY A 256 -6.24 32.90 -5.52
N ALA A 257 -6.04 33.43 -4.31
CA ALA A 257 -5.90 34.87 -4.10
C ALA A 257 -4.51 35.34 -4.57
N PRO A 258 -4.40 36.33 -5.47
CA PRO A 258 -3.11 36.92 -5.80
C PRO A 258 -2.52 37.55 -4.53
N ALA A 259 -1.31 37.12 -4.18
CA ALA A 259 -0.60 37.58 -3.00
C ALA A 259 -0.36 39.09 -3.07
N ALA A 260 -1.26 39.87 -2.46
CA ALA A 260 -0.97 41.24 -2.08
C ALA A 260 0.17 41.20 -1.06
N SER A 261 1.26 41.86 -1.42
CA SER A 261 2.56 41.88 -0.76
C SER A 261 2.50 41.94 0.78
N ARG A 262 3.04 40.92 1.44
CA ARG A 262 3.64 41.08 2.77
C ARG A 262 5.15 40.89 2.63
N ALA A 263 5.84 42.00 2.43
CA ALA A 263 7.28 42.08 2.57
C ALA A 263 7.65 41.87 4.04
N SER A 264 8.27 40.73 4.34
CA SER A 264 9.05 40.52 5.56
C SER A 264 10.43 40.02 5.13
N GLY A 265 11.45 40.87 5.27
CA GLY A 265 12.84 40.61 4.89
C GLY A 265 13.53 39.63 5.84
N ALA A 266 13.04 38.40 5.91
CA ALA A 266 13.80 37.29 6.45
C ALA A 266 14.55 36.62 5.28
N PRO A 267 15.89 36.46 5.36
CA PRO A 267 16.65 35.82 4.29
C PRO A 267 16.13 34.40 4.08
N ASN A 268 16.08 34.01 2.81
CA ASN A 268 15.53 32.72 2.41
C ASN A 268 16.39 31.62 3.05
N LYS A 269 15.79 30.48 3.43
CA LYS A 269 16.46 29.40 4.17
C LYS A 269 17.77 28.96 3.52
N GLN A 270 17.85 29.10 2.19
CA GLN A 270 19.03 28.85 1.36
C GLN A 270 20.20 29.82 1.62
N GLU A 271 19.94 31.13 1.71
CA GLU A 271 20.98 32.14 1.93
C GLU A 271 21.59 32.03 3.33
N ALA A 272 20.77 31.70 4.33
CA ALA A 272 21.24 31.46 5.70
C ALA A 272 22.17 30.22 5.77
N LEU A 273 21.86 29.17 5.01
CA LEU A 273 22.70 27.97 4.89
C LEU A 273 24.02 28.28 4.19
N GLU A 274 23.99 29.03 3.09
CA GLU A 274 25.19 29.41 2.34
C GLU A 274 26.11 30.33 3.15
N ALA A 275 25.56 31.28 3.91
CA ALA A 275 26.33 32.12 4.82
C ALA A 275 27.01 31.31 5.94
N ASN A 276 26.30 30.34 6.52
CA ASN A 276 26.87 29.47 7.55
C ASN A 276 27.96 28.54 6.99
N ASN A 277 27.74 27.96 5.81
CA ASN A 277 28.73 27.14 5.11
C ASN A 277 30.00 27.94 4.77
N ARG A 278 29.84 29.21 4.35
CA ARG A 278 30.95 30.11 4.08
C ARG A 278 31.77 30.40 5.34
N ALA A 279 31.10 30.69 6.46
CA ALA A 279 31.77 30.91 7.74
C ALA A 279 32.53 29.67 8.25
N VAL A 280 31.97 28.47 8.02
CA VAL A 280 32.64 27.21 8.35
C VAL A 280 33.88 26.98 7.47
N ALA A 281 33.79 27.28 6.17
CA ALA A 281 34.91 27.17 5.25
C ALA A 281 36.06 28.13 5.60
N GLU A 282 35.75 29.38 5.96
CA GLU A 282 36.74 30.37 6.40
C GLU A 282 37.46 29.94 7.68
N ARG A 283 36.72 29.41 8.66
CA ARG A 283 37.31 28.86 9.90
C ARG A 283 38.21 27.66 9.64
N ALA A 284 37.82 26.78 8.71
CA ALA A 284 38.64 25.63 8.32
C ALA A 284 39.93 26.07 7.60
N ALA A 285 39.83 27.05 6.69
CA ALA A 285 40.98 27.60 5.99
C ALA A 285 41.96 28.30 6.95
N ALA A 286 41.45 29.10 7.90
CA ALA A 286 42.27 29.76 8.92
C ALA A 286 42.99 28.73 9.82
N ARG A 287 42.31 27.64 10.20
CA ARG A 287 42.90 26.56 11.00
C ARG A 287 44.01 25.82 10.24
N PHE A 288 43.82 25.61 8.93
CA PHE A 288 44.80 24.97 8.07
C PHE A 288 46.04 25.85 7.87
N GLN A 289 45.86 27.16 7.65
CA GLN A 289 46.98 28.11 7.56
C GLN A 289 47.75 28.23 8.88
N ALA A 290 47.06 28.23 10.03
CA ALA A 290 47.71 28.22 11.34
C ALA A 290 48.53 26.95 11.59
N GLN A 291 48.12 25.79 11.04
CA GLN A 291 48.89 24.55 11.11
C GLN A 291 50.13 24.56 10.20
N GLN A 292 50.09 25.24 9.06
CA GLN A 292 51.24 25.35 8.16
C GLN A 292 52.30 26.37 8.63
N GLY A 293 51.88 27.42 9.34
CA GLY A 293 52.80 28.42 9.90
C GLY A 293 53.59 27.97 11.14
N ALA A 294 53.23 26.83 11.75
CA ALA A 294 53.90 26.29 12.94
C ALA A 294 55.05 25.30 12.61
N VAL A 295 55.38 25.10 11.32
CA VAL A 295 56.39 24.13 10.84
C VAL A 295 57.55 24.82 10.10
N GLN A 296 57.77 26.12 10.33
CA GLN A 296 58.98 26.83 9.88
C GLN A 296 59.76 27.41 11.05
#